data_AF-A0A4Z2BZH4-F1
#
_entry.id   AF-A0A4Z2BZH4-F1
#
_cell.length_a   1.000
_cell.length_b   1.000
_cell.length_c   1.000
_cell.angle_alpha   90.00
_cell.angle_beta   90.00
_cell.angle_gamma   90.00
#
_symmetry.space_group_name_H-M   'P 1'
#
loop_
_entity.id
_entity.type
_entity.pdbx_description
1 polymer ?
#
loop_
_entity_poly.entity_id
_entity_poly.type
_entity_poly.pdbx_seq_one_letter_code
_entity_poly.pdbx_strand_id
1 'polypeptide(L)'
;MSLQSCVTPSTVTSMSRSTLNHQSRGFYSLQSSTVRTYSLLLAQPQTGEQPKDNAALVHLLSQKGVLSKDRDMAVTEADLQQKPIKMGSHLAVIDALMAVAAVETVAAARTHTSADLLGGGCSWEDALLHWVNALNHRLRESNKEAQTDTSQSITEPESVQPSLRYRKDKMQSRQKPFFPVVNKVKDLSSGCAIAAVIHYYCPGLLRLEDVCMKESVSVEDSLYNLQFIREFCDSCLKNCCHLALEDMLYIPQELQS
;
A
#
# COMPACT_ATOMS: atom_id res chain seq x y z
N MET A 1 4.70 -54.55 -53.91
CA MET A 1 5.78 -55.16 -53.11
C MET A 1 6.36 -54.04 -52.25
N SER A 2 5.77 -53.74 -51.08
CA SER A 2 6.27 -54.15 -49.74
C SER A 2 7.74 -53.74 -49.55
N LEU A 3 8.15 -52.87 -48.61
CA LEU A 3 8.06 -53.03 -47.16
C LEU A 3 8.38 -51.72 -46.38
N GLN A 4 7.90 -51.72 -45.14
CA GLN A 4 8.11 -50.84 -43.98
C GLN A 4 9.58 -50.59 -43.54
N SER A 5 9.68 -49.68 -42.54
CA SER A 5 10.73 -49.49 -41.50
C SER A 5 11.74 -48.35 -41.76
N CYS A 6 12.18 -47.52 -40.81
CA CYS A 6 12.14 -47.57 -39.35
C CYS A 6 12.42 -46.16 -38.78
N VAL A 7 11.76 -45.81 -37.68
CA VAL A 7 12.17 -44.73 -36.75
C VAL A 7 13.17 -45.33 -35.76
N THR A 8 14.30 -44.66 -35.48
CA THR A 8 14.84 -44.59 -34.10
C THR A 8 15.51 -43.24 -33.82
N PRO A 9 15.42 -42.74 -32.56
CA PRO A 9 15.98 -41.47 -32.10
C PRO A 9 17.28 -41.68 -31.33
N SER A 10 18.23 -40.74 -31.38
CA SER A 10 19.28 -40.59 -30.35
C SER A 10 20.11 -39.33 -30.54
N THR A 11 19.76 -38.24 -29.84
CA THR A 11 20.77 -37.37 -29.19
C THR A 11 20.11 -36.58 -28.04
N VAL A 12 19.97 -37.24 -26.88
CA VAL A 12 19.70 -36.55 -25.61
C VAL A 12 21.06 -36.15 -25.04
N THR A 13 21.41 -34.87 -25.14
CA THR A 13 22.62 -34.32 -24.53
C THR A 13 22.32 -33.89 -23.09
N SER A 14 22.77 -34.73 -22.16
CA SER A 14 23.15 -34.45 -20.77
C SER A 14 23.08 -32.98 -20.31
N MET A 15 22.01 -32.59 -19.60
CA MET A 15 22.07 -31.49 -18.64
C MET A 15 22.74 -32.00 -17.35
N SER A 16 23.84 -31.36 -16.95
CA SER A 16 24.62 -31.70 -15.75
C SER A 16 23.76 -31.72 -14.48
N ARG A 17 23.93 -32.75 -13.63
CA ARG A 17 23.23 -32.92 -12.33
C ARG A 17 23.33 -31.70 -11.40
N SER A 18 24.38 -30.90 -11.53
CA SER A 18 24.58 -29.66 -10.77
C SER A 18 23.58 -28.56 -11.14
N THR A 19 23.24 -28.42 -12.41
CA THR A 19 22.26 -27.44 -12.91
C THR A 19 20.84 -27.82 -12.48
N LEU A 20 20.51 -29.11 -12.53
CA LEU A 20 19.25 -29.65 -11.99
C LEU A 20 19.10 -29.39 -10.48
N ASN A 21 20.16 -29.54 -9.69
CA ASN A 21 20.11 -29.32 -8.24
C ASN A 21 19.97 -27.85 -7.84
N HIS A 22 20.58 -26.92 -8.58
CA HIS A 22 20.48 -25.49 -8.30
C HIS A 22 19.09 -24.93 -8.67
N GLN A 23 18.53 -25.43 -9.78
CA GLN A 23 17.18 -25.11 -10.24
C GLN A 23 16.15 -25.69 -9.25
N SER A 24 16.32 -26.95 -8.82
CA SER A 24 15.50 -27.62 -7.79
C SER A 24 15.44 -26.86 -6.46
N ARG A 25 16.57 -26.33 -5.96
CA ARG A 25 16.61 -25.52 -4.72
C ARG A 25 15.88 -24.18 -4.81
N GLY A 26 15.92 -23.50 -5.96
CA GLY A 26 15.10 -22.30 -6.20
C GLY A 26 13.60 -22.58 -6.22
N PHE A 27 13.20 -23.80 -6.62
CA PHE A 27 11.78 -24.18 -6.77
C PHE A 27 11.07 -24.49 -5.45
N TYR A 28 11.73 -25.17 -4.49
CA TYR A 28 11.17 -25.33 -3.14
C TYR A 28 11.01 -23.99 -2.42
N SER A 29 11.86 -23.00 -2.75
CA SER A 29 11.80 -21.65 -2.17
C SER A 29 10.53 -20.88 -2.56
N LEU A 30 10.00 -21.06 -3.77
CA LEU A 30 8.87 -20.29 -4.30
C LEU A 30 7.49 -20.90 -4.00
N GLN A 31 7.34 -22.24 -4.02
CA GLN A 31 6.12 -22.89 -3.52
C GLN A 31 5.98 -22.70 -2.00
N SER A 32 7.09 -22.75 -1.26
CA SER A 32 7.12 -22.32 0.13
C SER A 32 6.83 -20.82 0.26
N SER A 33 7.19 -19.99 -0.73
CA SER A 33 6.98 -18.53 -0.70
C SER A 33 5.50 -18.17 -0.65
N THR A 34 4.63 -18.66 -1.54
CA THR A 34 3.21 -18.23 -1.55
C THR A 34 2.49 -18.59 -0.25
N VAL A 35 2.72 -19.81 0.26
CA VAL A 35 2.19 -20.26 1.56
C VAL A 35 2.83 -19.52 2.73
N ARG A 36 4.12 -19.16 2.66
CA ARG A 36 4.77 -18.28 3.64
C ARG A 36 4.22 -16.85 3.59
N THR A 37 3.88 -16.33 2.42
CA THR A 37 3.27 -15.01 2.26
C THR A 37 1.95 -14.94 3.02
N TYR A 38 1.14 -16.00 2.96
CA TYR A 38 -0.06 -16.14 3.82
C TYR A 38 0.30 -16.02 5.31
N SER A 39 1.31 -16.76 5.79
CA SER A 39 1.76 -16.68 7.20
C SER A 39 2.27 -15.29 7.60
N LEU A 40 2.93 -14.57 6.69
CA LEU A 40 3.46 -13.24 6.97
C LEU A 40 2.36 -12.17 6.97
N LEU A 41 1.36 -12.29 6.10
CA LEU A 41 0.30 -11.31 5.95
C LEU A 41 -0.85 -11.48 6.95
N LEU A 42 -1.16 -12.72 7.35
CA LEU A 42 -2.39 -13.07 8.08
C LEU A 42 -2.14 -13.71 9.45
N ALA A 43 -0.91 -13.68 9.97
CA ALA A 43 -0.62 -14.16 11.32
C ALA A 43 -1.24 -13.25 12.40
N GLN A 44 -2.55 -13.36 12.59
CA GLN A 44 -3.17 -13.17 13.89
C GLN A 44 -3.26 -14.52 14.63
N PRO A 45 -3.12 -14.56 15.97
CA PRO A 45 -2.99 -15.82 16.72
C PRO A 45 -4.28 -16.65 16.83
N GLN A 46 -5.34 -16.36 16.08
CA GLN A 46 -6.64 -16.96 16.35
C GLN A 46 -7.31 -17.49 15.07
N THR A 47 -7.42 -18.83 15.03
CA THR A 47 -8.47 -19.62 14.35
C THR A 47 -8.40 -19.94 12.85
N GLY A 48 -7.28 -19.73 12.16
CA GLY A 48 -7.09 -20.23 10.78
C GLY A 48 -6.10 -21.39 10.70
N GLU A 49 -6.52 -22.57 10.25
CA GLU A 49 -5.61 -23.67 9.93
C GLU A 49 -4.71 -23.23 8.76
N GLN A 50 -3.39 -23.15 8.98
CA GLN A 50 -2.44 -22.74 7.95
C GLN A 50 -2.55 -23.67 6.73
N PRO A 51 -2.72 -23.15 5.51
CA PRO A 51 -2.76 -23.99 4.32
C PRO A 51 -1.44 -24.75 4.17
N LYS A 52 -1.52 -26.08 4.09
CA LYS A 52 -0.36 -26.99 4.05
C LYS A 52 0.22 -27.15 2.65
N ASP A 53 -0.59 -26.88 1.63
CA ASP A 53 -0.25 -26.99 0.22
C ASP A 53 -1.03 -25.96 -0.64
N ASN A 54 -0.76 -25.97 -1.95
CA ASN A 54 -1.41 -25.08 -2.91
C ASN A 54 -2.91 -25.35 -3.04
N ALA A 55 -3.35 -26.61 -2.91
CA ALA A 55 -4.77 -26.97 -2.96
C ALA A 55 -5.55 -26.34 -1.79
N ALA A 56 -5.03 -26.47 -0.57
CA ALA A 56 -5.61 -25.86 0.62
C ALA A 56 -5.66 -24.33 0.51
N LEU A 57 -4.63 -23.72 -0.08
CA LEU A 57 -4.58 -22.27 -0.30
C LEU A 57 -5.67 -21.79 -1.26
N VAL A 58 -5.82 -22.44 -2.42
CA VAL A 58 -6.86 -22.10 -3.41
C VAL A 58 -8.26 -22.32 -2.82
N HIS A 59 -8.46 -23.41 -2.08
CA HIS A 59 -9.72 -23.68 -1.42
C HIS A 59 -10.05 -22.65 -0.34
N LEU A 60 -9.07 -22.23 0.46
CA LEU A 60 -9.23 -21.18 1.47
C LEU A 60 -9.66 -19.84 0.84
N LEU A 61 -9.01 -19.43 -0.25
CA LEU A 61 -9.38 -18.21 -0.98
C LEU A 61 -10.82 -18.29 -1.50
N SER A 62 -11.21 -19.45 -2.03
CA SER A 62 -12.59 -19.69 -2.46
C SER A 62 -13.59 -19.62 -1.29
N GLN A 63 -13.27 -20.17 -0.12
CA GLN A 63 -14.09 -20.06 1.08
C GLN A 63 -14.23 -18.61 1.57
N LYS A 64 -13.18 -17.80 1.41
CA LYS A 64 -13.18 -16.36 1.71
C LYS A 64 -13.90 -15.53 0.64
N GLY A 65 -14.42 -16.15 -0.41
CA GLY A 65 -15.14 -15.48 -1.49
C GLY A 65 -14.26 -14.70 -2.46
N VAL A 66 -12.93 -14.89 -2.42
CA VAL A 66 -11.98 -14.22 -3.31
C VAL A 66 -11.52 -15.19 -4.39
N LEU A 67 -11.78 -14.83 -5.66
CA LEU A 67 -11.40 -15.64 -6.81
C LEU A 67 -10.06 -15.17 -7.37
N SER A 68 -9.03 -16.00 -7.27
CA SER A 68 -7.78 -15.80 -8.02
C SER A 68 -8.02 -16.07 -9.50
N LYS A 69 -7.86 -15.06 -10.35
CA LYS A 69 -8.05 -15.17 -11.80
C LYS A 69 -6.80 -14.74 -12.56
N ASP A 70 -6.34 -15.59 -13.47
CA ASP A 70 -5.29 -15.29 -14.43
C ASP A 70 -5.94 -15.21 -15.83
N ARG A 71 -5.99 -14.00 -16.41
CA ARG A 71 -6.69 -13.73 -17.69
C ARG A 71 -8.12 -14.28 -17.72
N ASP A 72 -8.89 -13.93 -16.68
CA ASP A 72 -10.29 -14.36 -16.46
C ASP A 72 -10.51 -15.84 -16.18
N MET A 73 -9.47 -16.67 -16.18
CA MET A 73 -9.54 -18.07 -15.80
C MET A 73 -9.24 -18.26 -14.32
N ALA A 74 -10.08 -19.01 -13.61
CA ALA A 74 -9.83 -19.36 -12.21
C ALA A 74 -8.53 -20.15 -12.09
N VAL A 75 -7.65 -19.71 -11.20
CA VAL A 75 -6.37 -20.38 -10.94
C VAL A 75 -6.60 -21.71 -10.25
N THR A 76 -6.01 -22.78 -10.78
CA THR A 76 -6.08 -24.12 -10.21
C THR A 76 -4.77 -24.51 -9.53
N GLU A 77 -4.80 -25.56 -8.70
CA GLU A 77 -3.58 -26.12 -8.13
C GLU A 77 -2.58 -26.55 -9.22
N ALA A 78 -3.08 -27.13 -10.32
CA ALA A 78 -2.26 -27.57 -11.44
C ALA A 78 -1.49 -26.41 -12.07
N ASP A 79 -2.11 -25.22 -12.17
CA ASP A 79 -1.44 -24.01 -12.66
C ASP A 79 -0.24 -23.61 -11.77
N LEU A 80 -0.37 -23.76 -10.45
CA LEU A 80 0.66 -23.46 -9.46
C LEU A 80 1.74 -24.55 -9.35
N GLN A 81 1.57 -25.68 -10.03
CA GLN A 81 2.55 -26.76 -10.11
C GLN A 81 3.27 -26.81 -11.48
N GLN A 82 2.90 -25.93 -12.43
CA GLN A 82 3.48 -25.93 -13.77
C GLN A 82 5.00 -25.68 -13.75
N LYS A 83 5.67 -26.31 -14.71
CA LYS A 83 7.12 -26.19 -14.95
C LYS A 83 7.34 -25.96 -16.45
N PRO A 84 7.82 -24.77 -16.89
CA PRO A 84 8.22 -23.61 -16.10
C PRO A 84 7.06 -22.93 -15.34
N ILE A 85 7.39 -22.10 -14.33
CA ILE A 85 6.41 -21.43 -13.47
C ILE A 85 5.47 -20.55 -14.30
N LYS A 86 4.17 -20.73 -14.11
CA LYS A 86 3.14 -19.87 -14.69
C LYS A 86 2.95 -18.62 -13.84
N MET A 87 3.78 -17.59 -14.09
CA MET A 87 3.83 -16.38 -13.27
C MET A 87 2.46 -15.72 -13.04
N GLY A 88 1.63 -15.59 -14.08
CA GLY A 88 0.30 -14.96 -13.98
C GLY A 88 -0.60 -15.62 -12.94
N SER A 89 -0.56 -16.95 -12.85
CA SER A 89 -1.34 -17.70 -11.86
C SER A 89 -0.82 -17.53 -10.43
N HIS A 90 0.50 -17.38 -10.25
CA HIS A 90 1.07 -17.07 -8.94
C HIS A 90 0.76 -15.63 -8.48
N LEU A 91 0.86 -14.65 -9.39
CA LEU A 91 0.52 -13.25 -9.10
C LEU A 91 -0.95 -13.12 -8.72
N ALA A 92 -1.86 -13.74 -9.48
CA ALA A 92 -3.29 -13.73 -9.16
C ALA A 92 -3.63 -14.33 -7.78
N VAL A 93 -2.85 -15.29 -7.28
CA VAL A 93 -2.99 -15.82 -5.91
C VAL A 93 -2.44 -14.85 -4.87
N ILE A 94 -1.32 -14.19 -5.15
CA ILE A 94 -0.75 -13.15 -4.27
C ILE A 94 -1.72 -11.97 -4.15
N ASP A 95 -2.29 -11.50 -5.26
CA ASP A 95 -3.24 -10.38 -5.26
C ASP A 95 -4.50 -10.72 -4.46
N ALA A 96 -5.02 -11.95 -4.63
CA ALA A 96 -6.14 -12.44 -3.85
C ALA A 96 -5.82 -12.51 -2.34
N LEU A 97 -4.60 -12.94 -1.98
CA LEU A 97 -4.15 -12.96 -0.59
C LEU A 97 -4.02 -11.56 0.00
N MET A 98 -3.46 -10.61 -0.75
CA MET A 98 -3.35 -9.22 -0.35
C MET A 98 -4.74 -8.60 -0.13
N ALA A 99 -5.71 -8.91 -1.00
CA ALA A 99 -7.09 -8.44 -0.86
C ALA A 99 -7.77 -9.01 0.41
N VAL A 100 -7.61 -10.31 0.69
CA VAL A 100 -8.13 -10.91 1.93
C VAL A 100 -7.50 -10.25 3.16
N ALA A 101 -6.18 -10.05 3.16
CA ALA A 101 -5.48 -9.40 4.25
C ALA A 101 -5.94 -7.94 4.47
N ALA A 102 -6.17 -7.20 3.39
CA ALA A 102 -6.70 -5.85 3.46
C ALA A 102 -8.12 -5.81 4.06
N VAL A 103 -9.02 -6.70 3.61
CA VAL A 103 -10.39 -6.82 4.15
C VAL A 103 -10.36 -7.13 5.64
N GLU A 104 -9.57 -8.12 6.06
CA GLU A 104 -9.48 -8.51 7.48
C GLU A 104 -8.87 -7.42 8.34
N THR A 105 -7.85 -6.72 7.83
CA THR A 105 -7.22 -5.58 8.51
C THR A 105 -8.21 -4.43 8.70
N VAL A 106 -8.98 -4.08 7.67
CA VAL A 106 -10.01 -3.03 7.75
C VAL A 106 -11.15 -3.45 8.69
N ALA A 107 -11.57 -4.72 8.64
CA ALA A 107 -12.59 -5.25 9.54
C ALA A 107 -12.15 -5.19 11.01
N ALA A 108 -10.89 -5.54 11.30
CA ALA A 108 -10.31 -5.39 12.64
C ALA A 108 -10.19 -3.90 13.03
N ALA A 109 -9.81 -3.02 12.10
CA ALA A 109 -9.76 -1.59 12.38
C ALA A 109 -11.14 -1.00 12.74
N ARG A 110 -12.23 -1.52 12.15
CA ARG A 110 -13.62 -1.11 12.46
C ARG A 110 -14.08 -1.44 13.88
N THR A 111 -13.50 -2.46 14.53
CA THR A 111 -13.84 -2.80 15.92
C THR A 111 -13.14 -1.88 16.91
N HIS A 112 -11.97 -1.34 16.55
CA HIS A 112 -11.14 -0.50 17.41
C HIS A 112 -11.31 1.00 17.15
N THR A 113 -11.63 1.37 15.91
CA THR A 113 -11.93 2.74 15.49
C THR A 113 -13.45 2.91 15.51
N SER A 114 -13.97 4.06 15.96
CA SER A 114 -15.42 4.33 15.91
C SER A 114 -15.95 3.97 14.52
N ALA A 115 -16.91 3.04 14.44
CA ALA A 115 -17.45 2.52 13.18
C ALA A 115 -17.87 3.66 12.22
N ASP A 116 -18.27 4.82 12.78
CA ASP A 116 -18.63 6.05 12.08
C ASP A 116 -17.52 6.62 11.17
N LEU A 117 -16.25 6.31 11.43
CA LEU A 117 -15.11 6.79 10.64
C LEU A 117 -14.85 5.93 9.40
N LEU A 118 -15.18 4.64 9.44
CA LEU A 118 -15.00 3.72 8.32
C LEU A 118 -16.37 3.51 7.68
N GLY A 119 -16.66 4.26 6.61
CA GLY A 119 -17.96 4.25 5.94
C GLY A 119 -18.46 2.84 5.60
N GLY A 120 -19.78 2.67 5.52
CA GLY A 120 -20.45 1.42 5.12
C GLY A 120 -20.32 1.09 3.63
N GLY A 121 -19.17 1.38 3.01
CA GLY A 121 -18.90 1.15 1.60
C GLY A 121 -18.91 -0.34 1.22
N CYS A 122 -19.13 -0.62 -0.07
CA CYS A 122 -19.19 -1.97 -0.63
C CYS A 122 -17.83 -2.70 -0.67
N SER A 123 -16.72 -1.96 -0.66
CA SER A 123 -15.35 -2.51 -0.69
C SER A 123 -14.49 -2.01 0.49
N TRP A 124 -13.38 -2.72 0.78
CA TRP A 124 -12.42 -2.31 1.81
C TRP A 124 -11.64 -1.05 1.40
N GLU A 125 -11.42 -0.84 0.10
CA GLU A 125 -10.76 0.35 -0.46
C GLU A 125 -11.62 1.59 -0.21
N ASP A 126 -12.90 1.54 -0.58
CA ASP A 126 -13.84 2.64 -0.34
C ASP A 126 -13.87 2.99 1.16
N ALA A 127 -13.94 1.98 2.03
CA ALA A 127 -13.94 2.21 3.47
C ALA A 127 -12.70 2.99 3.95
N LEU A 128 -11.51 2.66 3.43
CA LEU A 128 -10.27 3.38 3.74
C LEU A 128 -10.29 4.81 3.20
N LEU A 129 -10.73 5.04 1.97
CA LEU A 129 -10.81 6.40 1.40
C LEU A 129 -11.78 7.30 2.20
N HIS A 130 -12.92 6.75 2.62
CA HIS A 130 -13.86 7.46 3.50
C HIS A 130 -13.22 7.81 4.84
N TRP A 131 -12.44 6.89 5.42
CA TRP A 131 -11.73 7.12 6.68
C TRP A 131 -10.68 8.22 6.55
N VAL A 132 -9.87 8.20 5.48
CA VAL A 132 -8.90 9.27 5.18
C VAL A 132 -9.62 10.62 5.06
N ASN A 133 -10.73 10.69 4.33
CA ASN A 133 -11.50 11.91 4.18
C ASN A 133 -12.10 12.41 5.50
N ALA A 134 -12.61 11.51 6.34
CA ALA A 134 -13.17 11.86 7.63
C ALA A 134 -12.11 12.49 8.56
N LEU A 135 -10.89 11.93 8.58
CA LEU A 135 -9.78 12.48 9.34
C LEU A 135 -9.30 13.84 8.79
N ASN A 136 -9.15 13.94 7.47
CA ASN A 136 -8.80 15.21 6.81
C ASN A 136 -9.84 16.31 7.08
N HIS A 137 -11.13 15.95 7.07
CA HIS A 137 -12.20 16.88 7.40
C HIS A 137 -12.10 17.35 8.86
N ARG A 138 -11.89 16.43 9.81
CA ARG A 138 -11.71 16.79 11.23
C ARG A 138 -10.54 17.76 11.43
N LEU A 139 -9.39 17.48 10.82
CA LEU A 139 -8.23 18.39 10.89
C LEU A 139 -8.52 19.75 10.25
N ARG A 140 -9.29 19.78 9.16
CA ARG A 140 -9.71 21.03 8.52
C ARG A 140 -10.56 21.88 9.46
N GLU A 141 -11.50 21.28 10.18
CA GLU A 141 -12.36 22.00 11.14
C GLU A 141 -11.57 22.48 12.36
N SER A 142 -10.74 21.63 12.97
CA SER A 142 -9.90 22.04 14.10
C SER A 142 -8.95 23.18 13.74
N ASN A 143 -8.42 23.20 12.52
CA ASN A 143 -7.56 24.26 12.02
C ASN A 143 -8.34 25.54 11.61
N LYS A 144 -9.66 25.49 11.46
CA LYS A 144 -10.51 26.69 11.34
C LYS A 144 -10.78 27.29 12.72
N GLU A 145 -11.07 26.45 13.72
CA GLU A 145 -11.40 26.87 15.09
C GLU A 145 -10.21 27.51 15.82
N ALA A 146 -8.99 26.96 15.69
CA ALA A 146 -7.79 27.56 16.31
C ALA A 146 -7.47 29.00 15.83
N GLN A 147 -8.03 29.41 14.69
CA GLN A 147 -7.82 30.75 14.12
C GLN A 147 -8.80 31.80 14.66
N THR A 148 -10.01 31.41 15.10
CA THR A 148 -10.97 32.36 15.67
C THR A 148 -10.49 32.89 17.02
N ASP A 149 -9.77 32.07 17.80
CA ASP A 149 -9.26 32.46 19.11
C ASP A 149 -8.00 33.36 19.02
N THR A 150 -7.15 33.14 18.00
CA THR A 150 -5.93 33.96 17.81
C THR A 150 -6.24 35.34 17.24
N SER A 151 -7.31 35.47 16.46
CA SER A 151 -7.71 36.74 15.82
C SER A 151 -8.38 37.73 16.79
N GLN A 152 -8.81 37.28 17.97
CA GLN A 152 -9.39 38.14 19.02
C GLN A 152 -8.34 38.73 19.99
N SER A 153 -7.06 38.39 19.84
CA SER A 153 -5.97 38.89 20.70
C SER A 153 -5.13 40.00 20.05
N ILE A 154 -5.68 40.76 19.10
CA ILE A 154 -5.01 41.92 18.49
C ILE A 154 -5.88 43.17 18.69
N THR A 155 -5.77 43.77 19.87
CA THR A 155 -6.16 45.16 20.18
C THR A 155 -5.19 45.55 21.30
N GLU A 156 -4.06 46.23 21.05
CA GLU A 156 -3.87 47.69 21.04
C GLU A 156 -2.37 48.06 20.86
N PRO A 157 -1.97 49.35 20.69
CA PRO A 157 -1.02 49.79 19.63
C PRO A 157 0.39 50.31 20.05
N GLU A 158 1.20 50.56 19.00
CA GLU A 158 2.39 51.45 18.85
C GLU A 158 3.73 51.19 19.58
N SER A 159 4.82 51.09 18.80
CA SER A 159 5.99 52.01 18.88
C SER A 159 7.00 51.79 17.73
N VAL A 160 7.91 52.75 17.56
CA VAL A 160 8.48 53.28 16.31
C VAL A 160 9.93 52.81 16.07
N GLN A 161 10.22 52.16 14.92
CA GLN A 161 11.50 52.03 14.15
C GLN A 161 12.84 51.57 14.83
N PRO A 162 13.97 51.35 14.09
CA PRO A 162 14.21 50.52 12.90
C PRO A 162 15.45 49.59 13.04
N SER A 163 15.51 48.42 12.39
CA SER A 163 16.79 47.68 12.24
C SER A 163 16.83 46.83 10.98
N LEU A 164 17.71 47.24 10.07
CA LEU A 164 18.23 46.44 8.96
C LEU A 164 18.89 45.17 9.51
N ARG A 165 18.29 44.00 9.29
CA ARG A 165 19.00 42.72 9.32
C ARG A 165 18.64 41.92 8.09
N TYR A 166 19.66 41.61 7.29
CA TYR A 166 19.67 40.51 6.34
C TYR A 166 19.11 39.25 7.04
N ARG A 167 17.89 38.84 6.67
CA ARG A 167 17.39 37.49 6.92
C ARG A 167 16.52 37.06 5.76
N LYS A 168 17.18 36.62 4.69
CA LYS A 168 16.55 35.78 3.66
C LYS A 168 16.33 34.40 4.29
N ASP A 169 15.41 34.28 5.25
CA ASP A 169 15.20 32.98 5.93
C ASP A 169 13.92 32.82 6.79
N LYS A 170 12.87 33.63 6.62
CA LYS A 170 11.60 33.44 7.38
C LYS A 170 10.38 33.98 6.64
N MET A 171 10.06 33.46 5.45
CA MET A 171 8.80 33.82 4.77
C MET A 171 8.21 32.68 3.90
N GLN A 172 8.30 31.42 4.34
CA GLN A 172 7.11 30.59 4.15
C GLN A 172 6.12 31.13 5.19
N SER A 173 5.24 32.02 4.71
CA SER A 173 4.08 32.44 5.48
C SER A 173 3.44 31.19 6.08
N ARG A 174 2.89 31.30 7.29
CA ARG A 174 2.06 30.25 7.90
C ARG A 174 0.82 30.02 7.03
N GLN A 175 1.00 29.45 5.85
CA GLN A 175 -0.04 29.18 4.89
C GLN A 175 -0.84 28.03 5.48
N LYS A 176 -2.16 28.22 5.51
CA LYS A 176 -3.07 27.23 6.06
C LYS A 176 -2.84 25.91 5.32
N PRO A 177 -2.55 24.79 6.02
CA PRO A 177 -2.40 23.50 5.35
C PRO A 177 -3.68 23.19 4.57
N PHE A 178 -3.50 22.91 3.28
CA PHE A 178 -4.60 22.48 2.41
C PHE A 178 -4.79 20.97 2.55
N PHE A 179 -5.94 20.56 3.08
CA PHE A 179 -6.32 19.16 3.14
C PHE A 179 -7.09 18.79 1.85
N PRO A 180 -6.63 17.85 1.02
CA PRO A 180 -7.37 17.40 -0.15
C PRO A 180 -8.51 16.44 0.22
N VAL A 181 -9.55 16.38 -0.63
CA VAL A 181 -10.56 15.31 -0.63
C VAL A 181 -10.06 14.21 -1.56
N VAL A 182 -10.14 12.96 -1.12
CA VAL A 182 -9.61 11.79 -1.81
C VAL A 182 -10.77 10.94 -2.31
N ASN A 183 -10.92 10.80 -3.62
CA ASN A 183 -11.98 9.98 -4.22
C ASN A 183 -11.46 8.65 -4.76
N LYS A 184 -10.17 8.59 -5.10
CA LYS A 184 -9.49 7.39 -5.59
C LYS A 184 -8.11 7.27 -4.94
N VAL A 185 -7.52 6.07 -4.98
CA VAL A 185 -6.13 5.85 -4.53
C VAL A 185 -5.16 6.82 -5.20
N LYS A 186 -5.40 7.17 -6.47
CA LYS A 186 -4.59 8.17 -7.19
C LYS A 186 -4.48 9.53 -6.49
N ASP A 187 -5.50 9.96 -5.78
CA ASP A 187 -5.52 11.26 -5.11
C ASP A 187 -4.55 11.30 -3.90
N LEU A 188 -4.07 10.13 -3.45
CA LEU A 188 -3.06 10.00 -2.39
C LEU A 188 -1.63 10.30 -2.86
N SER A 189 -1.39 10.30 -4.18
CA SER A 189 -0.05 10.52 -4.79
C SER A 189 0.61 11.86 -4.43
N SER A 190 -0.16 12.85 -3.98
CA SER A 190 0.37 14.12 -3.48
C SER A 190 1.06 14.02 -2.12
N GLY A 191 0.84 12.92 -1.39
CA GLY A 191 1.29 12.72 -0.02
C GLY A 191 0.51 13.54 1.02
N CYS A 192 -0.23 14.59 0.64
CA CYS A 192 -0.88 15.48 1.61
C CYS A 192 -1.92 14.77 2.48
N ALA A 193 -2.76 13.92 1.89
CA ALA A 193 -3.78 13.19 2.63
C ALA A 193 -3.16 12.17 3.62
N ILE A 194 -2.10 11.48 3.19
CA ILE A 194 -1.39 10.50 4.03
C ILE A 194 -0.69 11.22 5.18
N ALA A 195 0.01 12.31 4.90
CA ALA A 195 0.67 13.14 5.91
C ALA A 195 -0.32 13.66 6.96
N ALA A 196 -1.52 14.09 6.54
CA ALA A 196 -2.57 14.53 7.45
C ALA A 196 -3.04 13.39 8.38
N VAL A 197 -3.23 12.18 7.86
CA VAL A 197 -3.58 11.01 8.68
C VAL A 197 -2.48 10.69 9.69
N ILE A 198 -1.21 10.70 9.27
CA ILE A 198 -0.09 10.48 10.18
C ILE A 198 -0.04 11.56 11.26
N HIS A 199 -0.21 12.83 10.89
CA HIS A 199 -0.26 13.95 11.84
C HIS A 199 -1.40 13.80 12.85
N TYR A 200 -2.56 13.31 12.42
CA TYR A 200 -3.70 13.11 13.33
C TYR A 200 -3.35 12.16 14.48
N TYR A 201 -2.66 11.06 14.20
CA TYR A 201 -2.27 10.08 15.22
C TYR A 201 -0.96 10.42 15.93
N CYS A 202 -0.03 11.09 15.24
CA CYS A 202 1.33 11.34 15.70
C CYS A 202 1.72 12.81 15.48
N PRO A 203 1.01 13.79 16.07
CA PRO A 203 1.23 15.21 15.78
C PRO A 203 2.61 15.71 16.23
N GLY A 204 3.24 15.03 17.19
CA GLY A 204 4.60 15.33 17.65
C GLY A 204 5.72 14.71 16.80
N LEU A 205 5.42 13.72 15.96
CA LEU A 205 6.40 13.06 15.10
C LEU A 205 6.32 13.55 13.65
N LEU A 206 5.13 13.93 13.19
CA LEU A 206 4.92 14.53 11.88
C LEU A 206 4.20 15.86 12.04
N ARG A 207 4.89 16.96 11.73
CA ARG A 207 4.32 18.31 11.79
C ARG A 207 3.91 18.74 10.39
N LEU A 208 2.72 19.31 10.24
CA LEU A 208 2.20 19.73 8.93
C LEU A 208 2.99 20.88 8.29
N GLU A 209 3.78 21.62 9.07
CA GLU A 209 4.67 22.67 8.56
C GLU A 209 5.89 22.13 7.80
N ASP A 210 6.25 20.87 8.04
CA ASP A 210 7.34 20.18 7.36
C ASP A 210 6.81 19.46 6.09
N VAL A 211 5.55 19.68 5.71
CA VAL A 211 4.90 19.05 4.56
C VAL A 211 4.38 20.11 3.61
N CYS A 212 4.63 19.94 2.31
CA CYS A 212 4.12 20.83 1.29
C CYS A 212 2.60 20.62 1.10
N MET A 213 1.78 21.36 1.85
CA MET A 213 0.31 21.28 1.81
C MET A 213 -0.32 22.56 1.22
N LYS A 214 -0.47 22.58 -0.11
CA LYS A 214 -1.05 23.70 -0.87
C LYS A 214 -2.10 23.20 -1.86
N GLU A 215 -2.93 24.11 -2.39
CA GLU A 215 -4.02 23.77 -3.30
C GLU A 215 -3.54 23.11 -4.61
N SER A 216 -2.38 23.51 -5.11
CA SER A 216 -1.72 22.89 -6.27
C SER A 216 -0.32 22.42 -5.88
N VAL A 217 -0.17 21.12 -5.64
CA VAL A 217 1.09 20.47 -5.28
C VAL A 217 1.82 20.08 -6.56
N SER A 218 3.08 20.51 -6.72
CA SER A 218 3.88 20.12 -7.89
C SER A 218 4.42 18.69 -7.72
N VAL A 219 4.94 18.09 -8.80
CA VAL A 219 5.56 16.76 -8.73
C VAL A 219 6.73 16.73 -7.74
N GLU A 220 7.53 17.79 -7.69
CA GLU A 220 8.65 17.91 -6.74
C GLU A 220 8.14 17.96 -5.29
N ASP A 221 7.09 18.73 -5.02
CA ASP A 221 6.47 18.79 -3.70
C ASP A 221 5.85 17.43 -3.30
N SER A 222 5.22 16.73 -4.24
CA SER A 222 4.67 15.39 -4.00
C SER A 222 5.78 14.39 -3.66
N LEU A 223 6.88 14.38 -4.42
CA LEU A 223 8.04 13.52 -4.12
C LEU A 223 8.65 13.83 -2.76
N TYR A 224 8.77 15.11 -2.40
CA TYR A 224 9.21 15.53 -1.08
C TYR A 224 8.29 14.98 0.02
N ASN A 225 6.98 15.17 -0.11
CA ASN A 225 5.99 14.66 0.84
C ASN A 225 6.05 13.14 0.98
N LEU A 226 6.12 12.42 -0.15
CA LEU A 226 6.18 10.95 -0.20
C LEU A 226 7.47 10.40 0.41
N GLN A 227 8.60 11.04 0.16
CA GLN A 227 9.87 10.69 0.79
C GLN A 227 9.80 10.85 2.31
N PHE A 228 9.21 11.95 2.78
CA PHE A 228 9.02 12.20 4.20
C PHE A 228 8.13 11.13 4.86
N ILE A 229 7.04 10.74 4.20
CA ILE A 229 6.17 9.64 4.64
C ILE A 229 6.93 8.30 4.68
N ARG A 230 7.77 8.02 3.68
CA ARG A 230 8.57 6.80 3.64
C ARG A 230 9.55 6.74 4.80
N GLU A 231 10.26 7.82 5.08
CA GLU A 231 11.17 7.93 6.23
C GLU A 231 10.43 7.76 7.57
N PHE A 232 9.21 8.28 7.68
CA PHE A 232 8.34 8.05 8.83
C PHE A 232 7.98 6.56 8.97
N CYS A 233 7.59 5.88 7.88
CA CYS A 233 7.29 4.45 7.89
C CYS A 233 8.50 3.61 8.30
N ASP A 234 9.68 3.95 7.79
CA ASP A 234 10.95 3.28 8.09
C ASP A 234 11.32 3.45 9.57
N SER A 235 11.16 4.66 10.11
CA SER A 235 11.60 5.02 11.47
C SER A 235 10.59 4.63 12.55
N CYS A 236 9.29 4.75 12.27
CA CYS A 236 8.23 4.67 13.28
C CYS A 236 7.31 3.46 13.11
N LEU A 237 7.21 2.89 11.90
CA LEU A 237 6.26 1.82 11.59
C LEU A 237 6.92 0.50 11.17
N LYS A 238 8.17 0.27 11.60
CA LYS A 238 8.94 -0.97 11.33
C LYS A 238 9.07 -1.28 9.83
N ASN A 239 9.27 -0.26 9.00
CA ASN A 239 9.44 -0.42 7.55
C ASN A 239 8.23 -1.10 6.88
N CYS A 240 7.02 -0.65 7.21
CA CYS A 240 5.78 -1.21 6.67
C CYS A 240 5.49 -0.78 5.22
N CYS A 241 6.24 0.18 4.67
CA CYS A 241 6.04 0.69 3.32
C CYS A 241 7.07 0.09 2.37
N HIS A 242 6.64 -0.83 1.50
CA HIS A 242 7.53 -1.50 0.54
C HIS A 242 7.48 -0.89 -0.87
N LEU A 243 6.71 0.17 -1.07
CA LEU A 243 6.59 0.87 -2.35
C LEU A 243 7.77 1.81 -2.56
N ALA A 244 8.22 1.92 -3.81
CA ALA A 244 9.12 2.98 -4.23
C ALA A 244 8.35 4.30 -4.38
N LEU A 245 9.07 5.44 -4.45
CA LEU A 245 8.42 6.74 -4.62
C LEU A 245 7.66 6.81 -5.95
N GLU A 246 8.21 6.19 -6.99
CA GLU A 246 7.62 6.12 -8.32
C GLU A 246 6.29 5.36 -8.29
N ASP A 247 6.20 4.28 -7.52
CA ASP A 247 4.98 3.50 -7.37
C ASP A 247 3.88 4.34 -6.69
N MET A 248 4.25 5.11 -5.65
CA MET A 248 3.32 5.98 -4.93
C MET A 248 2.89 7.22 -5.75
N LEU A 249 3.80 7.74 -6.57
CA LEU A 249 3.56 8.94 -7.37
C LEU A 249 2.73 8.64 -8.62
N TYR A 250 3.10 7.59 -9.36
CA TYR A 250 2.47 7.27 -10.65
C TYR A 250 1.35 6.25 -10.54
N ILE A 251 1.37 5.41 -9.49
CA ILE A 251 0.39 4.36 -9.22
C ILE A 251 0.21 3.52 -10.48
N PRO A 252 1.10 2.54 -10.74
CA PRO A 252 1.05 1.72 -11.94
C PRO A 252 -0.32 1.06 -12.12
N GLN A 253 -0.66 0.66 -13.35
CA GLN A 253 -2.02 0.21 -13.69
C GLN A 253 -2.48 -0.97 -12.83
N GLU A 254 -1.55 -1.80 -12.39
CA GLU A 254 -1.75 -2.93 -11.48
C GLU A 254 -2.27 -2.50 -10.09
N LEU A 255 -2.05 -1.25 -9.69
CA LEU A 255 -2.53 -0.64 -8.45
C LEU A 255 -3.70 0.34 -8.63
N GLN A 256 -4.18 0.50 -9.87
CA GLN A 256 -5.37 1.30 -10.20
C GLN A 256 -6.58 0.35 -10.29
N SER A 257 -7.13 -0.06 -9.15
CA SER A 257 -8.37 -0.85 -9.09
C SER A 257 -9.58 -0.12 -9.66
#